data_AF-A0A1Y0MGK5-F1
#
_entry.id   AF-A0A1Y0MGK5-F1
#
_cell.length_a   1.000
_cell.length_b   1.000
_cell.length_c   1.000
_cell.angle_alpha   90.00
_cell.angle_beta   90.00
_cell.angle_gamma   90.00
#
_symmetry.space_group_name_H-M   'P 1'
#
loop_
_entity.id
_entity.type
_entity.pdbx_description
1 polymer ?
#
loop_
_entity_poly.entity_id
_entity_poly.type
_entity_poly.pdbx_seq_one_letter_code
_entity_poly.pdbx_strand_id
1 'polypeptide(L)'
;MKTNYNDLGLLILRLGFGGLMLINHGIPKLDKLNGPIEFADPIGVGATASLILCLIGEVLAPVLIIFGIKTKFAAVPAAITMGVAAFIVHGSDPLARKEMALLYFIAFVVIFLAGPGKFSIDGRKGR
;
A
#
# COMPACT_ATOMS: atom_id res chain seq x y z
N MET A 1 -7.36 -35.43 -1.00
CA MET A 1 -6.39 -34.31 -0.83
C MET A 1 -7.16 -33.01 -1.08
N LYS A 2 -7.39 -32.17 -0.06
CA LYS A 2 -8.11 -30.89 -0.25
C LYS A 2 -7.16 -29.88 -0.88
N THR A 3 -7.44 -29.44 -2.10
CA THR A 3 -6.69 -28.36 -2.74
C THR A 3 -6.91 -27.08 -1.93
N ASN A 4 -5.82 -26.51 -1.40
CA ASN A 4 -5.85 -25.27 -0.63
C ASN A 4 -5.25 -24.15 -1.48
N TYR A 5 -6.06 -23.15 -1.84
CA TYR A 5 -5.67 -22.04 -2.71
C TYR A 5 -5.18 -20.80 -1.95
N ASN A 6 -4.91 -20.91 -0.64
CA ASN A 6 -4.47 -19.78 0.19
C ASN A 6 -3.27 -19.02 -0.41
N ASP A 7 -2.25 -19.74 -0.88
CA ASP A 7 -1.05 -19.12 -1.46
C ASP A 7 -1.35 -18.36 -2.77
N LEU A 8 -2.27 -18.89 -3.58
CA LEU A 8 -2.73 -18.23 -4.80
C LEU A 8 -3.57 -16.98 -4.47
N GLY A 9 -4.44 -17.07 -3.46
CA GLY A 9 -5.20 -15.94 -2.96
C GLY A 9 -4.30 -14.80 -2.47
N LEU A 10 -3.23 -15.12 -1.73
CA LEU A 10 -2.24 -14.13 -1.30
C LEU A 10 -1.46 -13.52 -2.46
N LEU A 11 -1.16 -14.28 -3.52
CA LEU A 11 -0.57 -13.73 -4.74
C LEU A 11 -1.51 -12.73 -5.39
N ILE A 12 -2.77 -13.10 -5.60
CA ILE A 12 -3.79 -12.22 -6.20
C ILE A 12 -3.97 -10.96 -5.36
N LEU A 13 -4.02 -11.09 -4.03
CA LEU A 13 -4.15 -9.95 -3.13
C LEU A 13 -2.97 -8.97 -3.28
N ARG A 14 -1.73 -9.48 -3.36
CA ARG A 14 -0.53 -8.65 -3.55
C ARG A 14 -0.47 -7.99 -4.92
N LEU A 15 -0.76 -8.73 -5.99
CA LEU A 15 -0.73 -8.20 -7.35
C LEU A 15 -1.88 -7.20 -7.59
N GLY A 16 -3.07 -7.51 -7.10
CA GLY A 16 -4.25 -6.67 -7.23
C GLY A 16 -4.09 -5.36 -6.45
N PHE A 17 -4.03 -5.43 -5.12
CA PHE A 17 -3.96 -4.21 -4.31
C PHE A 17 -2.61 -3.50 -4.43
N GLY A 18 -1.48 -4.24 -4.49
CA GLY A 18 -0.17 -3.62 -4.73
C GLY A 18 -0.08 -2.98 -6.11
N GLY A 19 -0.55 -3.66 -7.17
CA GLY A 19 -0.54 -3.13 -8.53
C GLY A 19 -1.43 -1.91 -8.69
N LEU A 20 -2.67 -1.97 -8.22
CA LEU A 20 -3.61 -0.85 -8.30
C LEU A 20 -3.16 0.33 -7.44
N MET A 21 -2.54 0.08 -6.28
CA MET A 21 -1.93 1.12 -5.45
C MET A 21 -0.81 1.85 -6.19
N LEU A 22 0.10 1.07 -6.80
CA LEU A 22 1.22 1.63 -7.55
C LEU A 22 0.73 2.47 -8.75
N ILE A 23 -0.22 1.94 -9.53
CA ILE A 23 -0.67 2.57 -10.77
C ILE A 23 -1.53 3.80 -10.50
N ASN A 24 -2.50 3.71 -9.58
CA ASN A 24 -3.49 4.78 -9.39
C ASN A 24 -3.07 5.83 -8.36
N HIS A 25 -2.20 5.47 -7.41
CA HIS A 25 -1.82 6.38 -6.32
C HIS A 25 -0.34 6.75 -6.39
N GLY A 26 0.54 5.77 -6.63
CA GLY A 26 1.99 5.94 -6.67
C GLY A 26 2.52 6.69 -7.89
N ILE A 27 2.31 6.16 -9.10
CA ILE A 27 2.83 6.72 -10.35
C ILE A 27 2.43 8.19 -10.53
N PRO A 28 1.17 8.61 -10.35
CA PRO A 28 0.78 10.01 -10.49
C PRO A 28 1.48 10.94 -9.49
N LYS A 29 1.98 10.43 -8.36
CA LYS A 29 2.72 11.22 -7.38
C LYS A 29 4.19 11.43 -7.77
N LEU A 30 4.75 10.63 -8.69
CA LEU A 30 6.11 10.85 -9.20
C LEU A 30 6.20 12.15 -10.00
N ASP A 31 5.13 12.52 -10.71
CA ASP A 31 5.08 13.78 -11.47
C ASP A 31 5.21 15.01 -10.58
N LYS A 32 4.84 14.90 -9.30
CA LYS A 32 4.99 15.97 -8.30
C LYS A 32 6.45 16.27 -7.92
N LEU A 33 7.40 15.46 -8.39
CA LEU A 33 8.83 15.70 -8.21
C LEU A 33 9.42 16.63 -9.29
N ASN A 34 8.70 16.90 -10.38
CA ASN A 34 9.22 17.65 -11.52
C ASN A 34 9.13 19.18 -11.38
N GLY A 35 8.83 19.70 -10.19
CA GLY A 35 8.66 21.14 -9.95
C GLY A 35 8.65 21.50 -8.45
N PRO A 36 8.23 22.73 -8.09
CA PRO A 36 8.03 23.11 -6.70
C PRO A 36 7.08 22.13 -6.00
N ILE A 37 7.48 21.63 -4.83
CA ILE A 37 6.71 20.62 -4.12
C ILE A 37 5.47 21.26 -3.47
N GLU A 38 4.33 21.12 -4.14
CA GLU A 38 3.02 21.45 -3.60
C GLU A 38 2.27 20.15 -3.25
N PHE A 39 2.30 19.82 -1.96
CA PHE A 39 1.71 18.58 -1.45
C PHE A 39 0.98 18.83 -0.14
N ALA A 40 -0.12 18.10 0.06
CA ALA A 40 -0.89 18.19 1.29
C ALA A 40 -0.06 17.67 2.48
N ASP A 41 -0.19 18.33 3.63
CA ASP A 41 0.51 17.97 4.85
C ASP A 41 -0.47 17.71 6.00
N PRO A 42 -1.20 16.59 5.96
CA PRO A 42 -2.28 16.32 6.91
C PRO A 42 -1.80 16.06 8.34
N ILE A 43 -0.50 15.79 8.54
CA ILE A 43 0.10 15.46 9.84
C ILE A 43 1.12 16.50 10.32
N GLY A 44 1.32 17.60 9.58
CA GLY A 44 2.15 18.73 10.01
C GLY A 44 3.66 18.50 9.94
N VAL A 45 4.15 17.65 9.05
CA VAL A 45 5.59 17.32 8.89
C VAL A 45 6.26 18.10 7.75
N GLY A 46 5.52 18.96 7.05
CA GLY A 46 5.91 19.69 5.86
C GLY A 46 5.57 18.96 4.55
N ALA A 47 5.29 19.74 3.50
CA ALA A 47 4.88 19.22 2.19
C ALA A 47 5.88 18.22 1.58
N THR A 48 7.18 18.54 1.64
CA THR A 48 8.24 17.66 1.13
C THR A 48 8.29 16.32 1.85
N ALA A 49 8.27 16.34 3.18
CA ALA A 49 8.29 15.11 3.98
C ALA A 49 7.01 14.29 3.74
N SER A 50 5.85 14.93 3.68
CA SER A 50 4.57 14.28 3.36
C SER A 50 4.57 13.63 1.97
N LEU A 51 5.16 14.26 0.96
CA LEU A 51 5.32 13.67 -0.37
C LEU A 51 6.25 12.46 -0.34
N ILE A 52 7.40 12.55 0.33
CA ILE A 52 8.35 11.44 0.46
C ILE A 52 7.70 10.24 1.16
N LEU A 53 7.00 10.48 2.27
CA LEU A 53 6.28 9.43 3.00
C LEU A 53 5.20 8.77 2.13
N CYS A 54 4.47 9.55 1.34
CA CYS A 54 3.52 9.00 0.37
C CYS A 54 4.24 8.17 -0.69
N LEU A 55 5.34 8.64 -1.29
CA LEU A 55 6.09 7.85 -2.28
C LEU A 55 6.63 6.54 -1.71
N ILE A 56 7.05 6.53 -0.44
CA ILE A 56 7.43 5.29 0.25
C ILE A 56 6.24 4.34 0.36
N GLY A 57 5.08 4.83 0.84
CA GLY A 57 3.89 4.00 1.05
C GLY A 57 3.17 3.58 -0.22
N GLU A 58 3.32 4.32 -1.32
CA GLU A 58 2.52 4.12 -2.54
C GLU A 58 3.32 3.73 -3.78
N VAL A 59 4.64 3.89 -3.77
CA VAL A 59 5.51 3.44 -4.86
C VAL A 59 6.44 2.33 -4.39
N LEU A 60 7.33 2.64 -3.44
CA LEU A 60 8.34 1.68 -2.99
C LEU A 60 7.69 0.45 -2.33
N ALA A 61 6.79 0.67 -1.38
CA ALA A 61 6.12 -0.41 -0.67
C ALA A 61 5.27 -1.30 -1.58
N PRO A 62 4.39 -0.78 -2.46
CA PRO A 62 3.63 -1.61 -3.38
C PRO A 62 4.51 -2.42 -4.33
N VAL A 63 5.61 -1.87 -4.84
CA VAL A 63 6.60 -2.63 -5.64
C VAL A 63 7.14 -3.81 -4.85
N LEU A 64 7.57 -3.60 -3.60
CA LEU A 64 8.07 -4.67 -2.74
C LEU A 64 6.99 -5.72 -2.43
N ILE A 65 5.74 -5.31 -2.22
CA ILE A 65 4.59 -6.21 -1.98
C ILE A 65 4.31 -7.09 -3.22
N ILE A 66 4.29 -6.49 -4.42
CA ILE A 66 4.06 -7.18 -5.70
C ILE A 66 5.08 -8.31 -5.88
N PHE A 67 6.37 -7.99 -5.75
CA PHE A 67 7.44 -8.99 -5.87
C PHE A 67 7.53 -9.92 -4.65
N GLY A 68 6.91 -9.54 -3.54
CA GLY A 68 6.89 -10.32 -2.33
C GLY A 68 8.25 -10.31 -1.61
N ILE A 69 8.83 -9.13 -1.46
CA ILE A 69 10.11 -8.88 -0.78
C ILE A 69 9.84 -8.12 0.52
N LYS A 70 10.29 -8.64 1.66
CA LYS A 70 9.96 -8.12 3.00
C LYS A 70 8.48 -7.75 3.15
N THR A 71 7.60 -8.58 2.60
CA THR A 71 6.19 -8.23 2.31
C THR A 71 5.44 -7.69 3.52
N LYS A 72 5.64 -8.29 4.70
CA LYS A 72 5.00 -7.82 5.94
C LYS A 72 5.41 -6.39 6.25
N PHE A 73 6.71 -6.12 6.29
CA PHE A 73 7.21 -4.77 6.56
C PHE A 73 6.85 -3.78 5.48
N ALA A 74 6.83 -4.20 4.20
CA ALA A 74 6.42 -3.36 3.09
C ALA A 74 4.93 -2.98 3.16
N ALA A 75 4.06 -3.83 3.70
CA ALA A 75 2.63 -3.53 3.85
C ALA A 75 2.36 -2.42 4.90
N VAL A 76 3.23 -2.22 5.88
CA VAL A 76 3.06 -1.22 6.95
C VAL A 76 2.98 0.22 6.41
N PRO A 77 3.98 0.74 5.67
CA PRO A 77 3.89 2.10 5.14
C PRO A 77 2.71 2.28 4.16
N ALA A 78 2.38 1.27 3.35
CA ALA A 78 1.21 1.33 2.46
C ALA A 78 -0.12 1.43 3.25
N ALA A 79 -0.25 0.64 4.32
CA ALA A 79 -1.39 0.72 5.23
C ALA A 79 -1.42 2.09 5.95
N ILE A 80 -0.29 2.59 6.45
CA ILE A 80 -0.25 3.90 7.12
C ILE A 80 -0.72 5.01 6.19
N THR A 81 -0.23 5.06 4.95
CA THR A 81 -0.64 6.11 3.99
C THR A 81 -2.14 6.07 3.71
N MET A 82 -2.72 4.87 3.51
CA MET A 82 -4.17 4.74 3.31
C MET A 82 -4.98 5.00 4.58
N GLY A 83 -4.44 4.68 5.76
CA GLY A 83 -5.04 5.01 7.04
C GLY A 83 -5.10 6.53 7.25
N VAL A 84 -4.01 7.25 6.98
CA VAL A 84 -3.98 8.72 7.01
C VAL A 84 -5.01 9.28 6.02
N ALA A 85 -5.08 8.74 4.80
CA ALA A 85 -6.07 9.18 3.82
C ALA A 85 -7.51 8.95 4.32
N ALA A 86 -7.83 7.78 4.86
CA ALA A 86 -9.18 7.42 5.30
C ALA A 86 -9.63 8.16 6.57
N PHE A 87 -8.75 8.27 7.57
CA PHE A 87 -9.11 8.73 8.92
C PHE A 87 -8.76 10.19 9.18
N ILE A 88 -7.77 10.75 8.48
CA ILE A 88 -7.34 12.14 8.67
C ILE A 88 -7.82 13.01 7.51
N VAL A 89 -7.43 12.70 6.27
CA VAL A 89 -7.79 13.52 5.09
C VAL A 89 -9.30 13.47 4.82
N HIS A 90 -9.89 12.28 4.85
CA HIS A 90 -11.32 12.05 4.62
C HIS A 90 -12.10 11.73 5.91
N GLY A 91 -11.56 12.06 7.09
CA GLY A 91 -12.15 11.68 8.38
C GLY A 91 -13.61 12.14 8.53
N SER A 92 -13.89 13.40 8.17
CA SER A 92 -15.21 14.02 8.20
C SER A 92 -16.10 13.71 6.99
N ASP A 93 -15.55 13.06 5.96
CA ASP A 93 -16.31 12.75 4.75
C ASP A 93 -17.25 11.54 4.95
N PRO A 94 -18.35 11.45 4.16
CA PRO A 94 -19.20 10.27 4.11
C PRO A 94 -18.43 9.01 3.72
N LEU A 95 -18.94 7.83 4.13
CA LEU A 95 -18.28 6.54 3.88
C LEU A 95 -17.94 6.33 2.41
N ALA A 96 -18.84 6.69 1.49
CA ALA A 96 -18.66 6.54 0.04
C ALA A 96 -17.38 7.22 -0.50
N ARG A 97 -16.91 8.30 0.14
CA ARG A 97 -15.69 9.01 -0.28
C ARG A 97 -14.41 8.38 0.29
N LYS A 98 -14.47 7.77 1.49
CA LYS A 98 -13.32 7.10 2.13
C LYS A 98 -13.26 5.59 1.92
N GLU A 99 -14.29 5.00 1.31
CA GLU A 99 -14.39 3.56 1.07
C GLU A 99 -13.17 2.99 0.36
N MET A 100 -12.69 3.65 -0.71
CA MET A 100 -11.51 3.18 -1.44
C MET A 100 -10.26 3.15 -0.55
N ALA A 101 -10.00 4.22 0.21
CA ALA A 101 -8.88 4.26 1.14
C ALA A 101 -8.98 3.15 2.21
N LEU A 102 -10.19 2.88 2.71
CA LEU A 102 -10.46 1.80 3.65
C LEU A 102 -10.24 0.41 3.04
N LEU A 103 -10.64 0.18 1.78
CA LEU A 103 -10.43 -1.10 1.09
C LEU A 103 -8.93 -1.40 0.93
N TYR A 104 -8.13 -0.43 0.49
CA TYR A 104 -6.68 -0.60 0.43
C TYR A 104 -6.07 -0.79 1.82
N PHE A 105 -6.50 0.00 2.81
CA PHE A 105 -6.04 -0.12 4.19
C PHE A 105 -6.24 -1.54 4.72
N ILE A 106 -7.47 -2.08 4.61
CA ILE A 106 -7.82 -3.42 5.04
C ILE A 106 -6.99 -4.47 4.28
N ALA A 107 -6.85 -4.33 2.96
CA ALA A 107 -6.06 -5.27 2.17
C ALA A 107 -4.59 -5.32 2.61
N PHE A 108 -3.97 -4.16 2.86
CA PHE A 108 -2.58 -4.11 3.34
C PHE A 108 -2.43 -4.63 4.78
N VAL A 109 -3.42 -4.41 5.66
CA VAL A 109 -3.46 -5.06 6.98
C VAL A 109 -3.53 -6.58 6.84
N VAL A 110 -4.36 -7.10 5.94
CA VAL A 110 -4.44 -8.54 5.66
C VAL A 110 -3.10 -9.06 5.15
N ILE A 111 -2.44 -8.37 4.22
CA ILE A 111 -1.11 -8.75 3.71
C ILE A 111 -0.07 -8.74 4.84
N PHE A 112 -0.10 -7.76 5.74
CA PHE A 112 0.79 -7.69 6.90
C PHE A 112 0.63 -8.92 7.82
N LEU A 113 -0.62 -9.27 8.14
CA LEU A 113 -0.93 -10.37 9.05
C LEU A 113 -0.66 -11.74 8.40
N ALA A 114 -1.22 -11.97 7.22
CA ALA A 114 -1.12 -13.25 6.51
C ALA A 114 0.27 -13.51 5.93
N GLY A 115 1.02 -12.46 5.60
CA GLY A 115 2.35 -12.54 5.03
C GLY A 115 2.38 -12.82 3.53
N PRO A 116 3.54 -13.26 3.01
CA PRO A 116 3.84 -13.16 1.58
C PRO A 116 3.28 -14.31 0.71
N GLY A 117 2.92 -15.45 1.31
CA GLY A 117 2.53 -16.67 0.58
C GLY A 117 3.68 -17.32 -0.21
N LYS A 118 3.49 -18.54 -0.71
CA LYS A 118 4.55 -19.29 -1.42
C LYS A 118 5.02 -18.68 -2.74
N PHE A 119 4.14 -17.97 -3.46
CA PHE A 119 4.48 -17.32 -4.74
C PHE A 119 5.17 -15.97 -4.56
N SER A 120 5.96 -15.80 -3.51
CA SER A 120 6.74 -14.60 -3.23
C SER A 120 8.22 -14.92 -3.21
N ILE A 121 9.06 -13.91 -3.37
CA ILE A 121 10.51 -14.08 -3.22
C ILE A 121 10.86 -14.48 -1.78
N ASP A 122 10.21 -13.87 -0.78
CA ASP A 122 10.37 -14.22 0.63
C ASP A 122 9.94 -15.68 0.90
N GLY A 123 8.82 -16.12 0.33
CA GLY A 123 8.21 -17.43 0.53
C GLY A 123 9.00 -18.57 -0.11
N ARG A 124 9.77 -18.30 -1.17
CA ARG A 124 10.74 -19.25 -1.74
C ARG A 124 11.97 -19.48 -0.86
N LYS A 125 12.31 -18.53 0.03
CA LYS A 125 13.51 -18.60 0.87
C LYS A 125 13.28 -19.17 2.27
N GLY A 126 12.04 -19.43 2.69
CA GLY A 126 11.70 -19.65 4.10
C GLY A 126 10.73 -20.78 4.42
N ARG A 127 10.66 -21.86 3.63
CA ARG A 127 9.97 -23.11 4.02
C ARG A 127 10.76 -24.33 3.64
#